data_AF-D0I9P0-F1
#
_entry.id   AF-D0I9P0-F1
#
_cell.length_a   1.000
_cell.length_b   1.000
_cell.length_c   1.000
_cell.angle_alpha   90.00
_cell.angle_beta   90.00
_cell.angle_gamma   90.00
#
_symmetry.space_group_name_H-M   'P 1'
#
loop_
_entity.id
_entity.type
_entity.pdbx_description
1 polymer ?
#
loop_
_entity_poly.entity_id
_entity_poly.type
_entity_poly.pdbx_seq_one_letter_code
_entity_poly.pdbx_strand_id
1 'polypeptide(L)' 'MEAEFLCYQEELILHFLVRGADGVYADVAIASSQEKAEEYCQQWLDNMVALEYLELFDKESVNMTFWSRIN' A
#
# COMPACT_ATOMS: atom_id res chain seq x y z
N MET A 1 5.81 5.41 -8.45
CA MET A 1 4.77 4.52 -7.87
C MET A 1 3.38 5.14 -8.04
N GLU A 2 3.09 6.32 -7.46
CA GLU A 2 1.78 6.98 -7.60
C GLU A 2 1.33 7.22 -9.06
N ALA A 3 2.11 7.98 -9.83
CA ALA A 3 1.74 8.38 -11.19
C ALA A 3 1.93 7.28 -12.25
N GLU A 4 2.51 6.14 -11.87
CA GLU A 4 2.99 5.12 -12.81
C GLU A 4 2.43 3.72 -12.53
N PHE A 5 1.91 3.49 -11.33
CA PHE A 5 1.30 2.24 -10.93
C PHE A 5 -0.09 2.46 -10.32
N LEU A 6 -0.20 3.27 -9.26
CA LEU A 6 -1.46 3.43 -8.53
C LEU A 6 -2.53 4.18 -9.32
N CYS A 7 -2.15 5.14 -10.17
CA CYS A 7 -3.09 5.87 -11.00
C CYS A 7 -3.88 5.00 -11.99
N TYR A 8 -3.42 3.77 -12.26
CA TYR A 8 -4.08 2.81 -13.13
C TYR A 8 -5.00 1.83 -12.38
N GLN A 9 -5.06 1.91 -11.05
CA GLN A 9 -5.87 1.01 -10.21
C GLN A 9 -7.26 1.60 -10.00
N GLU A 10 -8.24 1.17 -10.81
CA GLU A 10 -9.60 1.75 -10.84
C GLU A 10 -10.35 1.69 -9.50
N GLU A 11 -10.08 0.68 -8.67
CA GLU A 11 -10.74 0.49 -7.37
C GLU A 11 -9.88 0.93 -6.19
N LEU A 12 -8.74 1.57 -6.44
CA LEU A 12 -7.99 2.26 -5.42
C LEU A 12 -8.71 3.57 -5.09
N ILE A 13 -9.14 3.69 -3.83
CA ILE A 13 -9.85 4.86 -3.33
C ILE A 13 -8.87 5.94 -2.89
N LEU A 14 -7.83 5.54 -2.15
CA LEU A 14 -6.83 6.44 -1.56
C LEU A 14 -5.52 5.70 -1.34
N HIS A 15 -4.42 6.44 -1.48
CA HIS A 15 -3.12 6.04 -1.02
C HIS A 15 -2.43 7.21 -0.31
N PHE A 16 -1.83 6.96 0.85
CA PHE A 16 -1.11 7.99 1.60
C PHE A 16 -0.15 7.40 2.62
N LEU A 17 0.89 8.18 2.93
CA LEU A 17 1.85 7.90 3.99
C LEU A 17 1.50 8.75 5.23
N VAL A 18 1.29 8.11 6.37
CA VAL A 18 1.09 8.78 7.67
C VAL A 18 2.26 8.51 8.60
N ARG A 19 2.52 9.48 9.48
CA ARG A 19 3.51 9.36 10.55
C ARG A 19 2.82 9.38 11.91
N GLY A 20 3.03 8.32 12.69
CA GLY A 20 2.63 8.20 14.08
C GLY A 20 3.43 9.11 15.01
N ALA A 21 2.89 9.36 16.21
CA ALA A 21 3.52 10.21 17.22
C ALA A 21 4.83 9.62 17.80
N ASP A 22 4.97 8.30 17.73
CA ASP A 22 6.18 7.54 18.07
C ASP A 22 7.24 7.56 16.95
N GLY A 23 6.95 8.22 15.82
CA GLY A 23 7.84 8.29 14.68
C GLY A 23 7.76 7.10 13.73
N VAL A 24 6.85 6.15 13.96
CA VAL A 24 6.54 5.04 13.04
C VAL A 24 5.74 5.57 11.86
N TYR A 25 5.94 5.00 10.68
CA TYR A 25 5.18 5.34 9.48
C TYR A 25 4.24 4.20 9.12
N ALA A 26 3.08 4.54 8.56
CA ALA A 26 2.21 3.59 7.90
C ALA A 26 1.95 4.06 6.47
N ASP A 27 2.27 3.19 5.53
CA ASP A 27 1.91 3.29 4.12
C ASP A 27 0.54 2.65 3.96
N VAL A 28 -0.46 3.43 3.56
CA VAL A 28 -1.88 3.01 3.60
C VAL A 28 -2.47 3.09 2.20
N ALA A 29 -2.92 1.94 1.70
CA ALA A 29 -3.76 1.83 0.52
C ALA A 29 -5.19 1.45 0.94
N ILE A 30 -6.19 2.18 0.42
CA ILE A 30 -7.61 1.88 0.62
C ILE A 30 -8.20 1.50 -0.73
N ALA A 31 -8.83 0.32 -0.79
CA ALA A 31 -9.55 -0.15 -1.97
C ALA A 31 -11.04 -0.32 -1.69
N SER A 32 -11.82 -0.55 -2.74
CA SER A 32 -13.27 -0.81 -2.67
C SER A 32 -13.63 -2.04 -1.83
N SER A 33 -12.72 -3.01 -1.73
CA SER A 33 -12.87 -4.25 -0.98
C SER A 33 -11.53 -4.75 -0.45
N GLN A 34 -11.56 -5.65 0.53
CA GLN A 34 -10.34 -6.30 1.02
C GLN A 34 -9.68 -7.15 -0.08
N GLU A 35 -10.46 -7.87 -0.89
CA GLU A 35 -9.96 -8.65 -2.02
C GLU A 35 -9.14 -7.78 -2.99
N LYS A 36 -9.62 -6.57 -3.28
CA LYS A 36 -8.89 -5.62 -4.14
C LYS A 36 -7.63 -5.08 -3.48
N ALA A 37 -7.66 -4.82 -2.18
CA ALA A 37 -6.46 -4.41 -1.44
C ALA A 37 -5.38 -5.51 -1.48
N GLU A 38 -5.77 -6.77 -1.28
CA GLU A 38 -4.86 -7.93 -1.38
C GLU A 38 -4.33 -8.11 -2.81
N GLU A 39 -5.19 -7.97 -3.82
CA GLU A 39 -4.79 -8.02 -5.24
C GLU A 39 -3.74 -6.97 -5.56
N TYR A 40 -3.94 -5.71 -5.17
CA TYR A 40 -2.99 -4.63 -5.41
C TYR A 40 -1.68 -4.84 -4.67
N CYS A 41 -1.73 -5.34 -3.43
CA CYS A 41 -0.54 -5.72 -2.69
C CYS A 41 0.30 -6.75 -3.45
N GLN A 42 -0.34 -7.77 -4.04
CA GLN A 42 0.38 -8.76 -4.84
C GLN A 42 0.98 -8.11 -6.11
N GLN A 43 0.22 -7.24 -6.79
CA GLN A 43 0.72 -6.52 -7.96
C GLN A 43 1.91 -5.61 -7.66
N TRP A 44 2.03 -5.07 -6.45
CA TRP A 44 3.20 -4.27 -6.04
C TRP A 44 4.48 -5.10 -6.07
N LEU A 45 4.39 -6.39 -5.74
CA LEU A 45 5.54 -7.30 -5.74
C LEU A 45 5.99 -7.68 -7.16
N ASP A 46 5.12 -7.51 -8.15
CA ASP A 46 5.38 -7.87 -9.55
C ASP A 46 5.62 -6.64 -10.45
N ASN A 47 5.48 -5.42 -9.91
CA ASN A 47 5.70 -4.17 -10.64
C ASN A 47 7.04 -3.51 -10.25
N MET A 48 7.90 -3.25 -11.23
CA MET A 48 9.22 -2.66 -10.98
C MET A 48 9.19 -1.33 -10.24
N VAL A 49 8.25 -0.44 -10.56
CA VAL A 49 8.16 0.88 -9.94
C VAL A 49 7.68 0.79 -8.49
N ALA A 50 6.81 -0.17 -8.19
CA ALA A 50 6.39 -0.44 -6.81
C ALA A 50 7.51 -1.13 -6.01
N LEU A 51 8.26 -2.06 -6.62
CA LEU A 51 9.43 -2.68 -5.99
C LEU A 51 10.51 -1.66 -5.61
N GLU A 52 10.85 -0.73 -6.50
CA GLU A 52 11.80 0.36 -6.19
C GLU A 52 11.35 1.21 -5.00
N TYR A 53 10.04 1.42 -4.85
CA TYR A 53 9.48 2.09 -3.67
C TYR A 53 9.63 1.24 -2.40
N LEU A 54 9.31 -0.05 -2.46
CA LEU A 54 9.43 -0.97 -1.32
C LEU A 54 10.89 -1.17 -0.86
N GLU A 55 11.86 -1.03 -1.76
CA GLU A 55 13.29 -1.06 -1.42
C GLU A 55 13.75 0.09 -0.52
N LEU A 56 12.96 1.16 -0.41
CA LEU A 56 13.22 2.27 0.52
C LEU A 56 12.92 1.89 1.97
N PHE A 57 12.17 0.80 2.20
CA PHE A 57 11.82 0.33 3.53
C PHE A 57 12.88 -0.62 4.10
N ASP A 58 13.10 -0.56 5.41
CA ASP A 58 13.81 -1.63 6.11
C ASP A 58 12.88 -2.84 6.19
N LYS A 59 13.23 -3.92 5.47
CA LYS A 59 12.39 -5.11 5.30
C LYS A 59 11.99 -5.75 6.63
N GLU A 60 12.86 -5.70 7.63
CA GLU A 60 12.60 -6.28 8.95
C GLU A 60 11.67 -5.40 9.82
N SER A 61 11.41 -4.16 9.39
CA SER A 61 10.55 -3.21 10.09
C SER A 61 9.09 -3.20 9.60
N VAL A 62 8.82 -3.81 8.45
CA VAL A 62 7.49 -3.76 7.82
C VAL A 62 6.55 -4.78 8.44
N ASN A 63 5.42 -4.31 8.97
CA ASN A 63 4.31 -5.16 9.39
C ASN A 63 3.09 -4.87 8.52
N MET A 64 2.76 -5.82 7.64
CA MET A 64 1.66 -5.70 6.69
C MET A 64 0.40 -6.36 7.23
N THR A 65 -0.71 -5.63 7.23
CA THR A 65 -2.02 -6.11 7.71
C THR A 65 -3.13 -5.59 6.82
N PHE A 66 -4.19 -6.39 6.66
CA PHE A 66 -5.41 -6.00 5.95
C PHE A 66 -6.54 -5.74 6.92
N TRP A 67 -7.30 -4.67 6.67
CA TRP A 67 -8.39 -4.23 7.52
C TRP A 67 -9.63 -4.01 6.67
N SER A 68 -10.76 -4.45 7.18
CA SER A 68 -12.08 -4.15 6.62
C SER A 68 -12.81 -3.19 7.55
N ARG A 69 -13.49 -2.19 6.98
CA ARG A 69 -14.39 -1.34 7.76
C ARG A 69 -15.55 -2.19 8.28
N ILE A 70 -15.68 -2.32 9.59
CA ILE A 70 -16.86 -2.92 10.21
C ILE A 70 -18.00 -1.90 10.10
N ASN A 71 -19.15 -2.35 9.57
CA ASN A 71 -20.39 -1.57 9.53
C ASN A 71 -21.26 -1.85 10.76
#